data_AF-A0A8J2KY03-F1
#
_entry.id   AF-A0A8J2KY03-F1
#
_cell.length_a   1.000
_cell.length_b   1.000
_cell.length_c   1.000
_cell.angle_alpha   90.00
_cell.angle_beta   90.00
_cell.angle_gamma   90.00
#
_symmetry.space_group_name_H-M   'P 1'
#
loop_
_entity.id
_entity.type
_entity.pdbx_description
1 polymer ?
#
loop_
_entity_poly.entity_id
_entity_poly.type
_entity_poly.pdbx_seq_one_letter_code
_entity_poly.pdbx_strand_id
1 'polypeptide(L)'
;ILVKTVKKFEEAHRELQRCSTESHEPVKPNLNRNPSPTTQSSDSDSSIESLTSSSSSLSRTSDERQTVIEDKHSPGCSKKPLEIQLENLRLQEDNKPINSSSRFYDIIWTSEGLHILHSMDKPIESEEWIDFVGKTMREVEGNPGSLCEKHFLSVLVAPLMNHLAEVGVVEKIATLLAMPFTLTAGNSELQENLERIYYGAKVLPNLVYACKLMVRRRLLQRISMNFKSGDLVEDLMGIVEDEDLVGMDKCMRLITFLVHLQSKFAEQFCECVCGFKFFPILHLCLKSYNRRVRLTVDTLAALCQILRTAKDNATAFETFLLEYENFEEIDIEIFSLLSHSDPNVQSKSFRLLGYLMTHSENVRERLVRPRSAGLWNILTQASNHPDTSISTAAEFTSGQLQQFIPCNKSAGSEHFTVSQ
;
A
#
# COMPACT_ATOMS: atom_id res chain seq x y z
N ILE A 1 -16.79 20.14 -4.68
CA ILE A 1 -15.45 20.46 -4.15
C ILE A 1 -14.57 19.20 -4.18
N LEU A 2 -14.91 18.15 -3.41
CA LEU A 2 -14.25 16.83 -3.44
C LEU A 2 -13.89 16.31 -4.85
N VAL A 3 -14.84 16.36 -5.79
CA VAL A 3 -14.63 15.91 -7.18
C VAL A 3 -13.54 16.71 -7.91
N LYS A 4 -13.46 18.03 -7.67
CA LYS A 4 -12.45 18.90 -8.30
C LYS A 4 -11.06 18.62 -7.70
N THR A 5 -10.98 18.43 -6.38
CA THR A 5 -9.73 18.11 -5.68
C THR A 5 -9.21 16.72 -6.08
N VAL A 6 -10.10 15.73 -6.17
CA VAL A 6 -9.76 14.38 -6.66
C VAL A 6 -9.25 14.44 -8.10
N LYS A 7 -9.88 15.21 -9.00
CA LYS A 7 -9.39 15.39 -10.38
C LYS A 7 -8.03 16.09 -10.45
N LYS A 8 -7.79 17.12 -9.64
CA LYS A 8 -6.48 17.78 -9.57
C LYS A 8 -5.40 16.86 -9.03
N PHE A 9 -5.73 16.06 -8.01
CA PHE A 9 -4.83 15.03 -7.50
C PHE A 9 -4.53 13.99 -8.58
N GLU A 10 -5.52 13.59 -9.35
CA GLU A 10 -5.34 12.68 -10.49
C GLU A 10 -4.47 13.25 -11.59
N GLU A 11 -4.55 14.55 -11.85
CA GLU A 11 -3.69 15.25 -12.81
C GLU A 11 -2.26 15.32 -12.29
N ALA A 12 -2.04 15.79 -11.05
CA ALA A 12 -0.72 15.84 -10.42
C ALA A 12 -0.07 14.45 -10.31
N HIS A 13 -0.85 13.43 -9.94
CA HIS A 13 -0.38 12.05 -9.88
C HIS A 13 -0.02 11.51 -11.26
N ARG A 14 -0.84 11.77 -12.29
CA ARG A 14 -0.51 11.40 -13.68
C ARG A 14 0.73 12.12 -14.19
N GLU A 15 0.93 13.38 -13.81
CA GLU A 15 2.10 14.16 -14.22
C GLU A 15 3.39 13.63 -13.59
N LEU A 16 3.39 13.30 -12.29
CA LEU A 16 4.51 12.61 -11.63
C LEU A 16 4.80 11.23 -12.25
N GLN A 17 3.76 10.48 -12.60
CA GLN A 17 3.91 9.21 -13.30
C GLN A 17 4.51 9.40 -14.71
N ARG A 18 4.15 10.47 -15.44
CA ARG A 18 4.73 10.79 -16.76
C ARG A 18 6.18 11.24 -16.67
N CYS A 19 6.53 12.13 -15.75
CA CYS A 19 7.92 12.58 -15.57
C CYS A 19 8.86 11.41 -15.21
N SER A 20 8.35 10.37 -14.54
CA SER A 20 9.10 9.14 -14.26
C SER A 20 9.35 8.27 -15.51
N THR A 21 8.70 8.54 -16.64
CA THR A 21 8.88 7.78 -17.90
C THR A 21 9.92 8.37 -18.84
N GLU A 22 10.33 9.63 -18.67
CA GLU A 22 11.21 10.34 -19.62
C GLU A 22 12.71 10.35 -19.23
N SER A 23 13.08 9.88 -18.04
CA SER A 23 14.46 10.02 -17.52
C SER A 23 15.46 8.93 -17.96
N HIS A 24 15.39 8.43 -19.19
CA HIS A 24 16.38 7.49 -19.74
C HIS A 24 17.10 8.07 -20.96
N GLU A 25 18.02 9.02 -20.73
CA GLU A 25 19.17 9.20 -21.62
C GLU A 25 20.36 8.40 -21.07
N PRO A 26 21.05 7.59 -21.88
CA PRO A 26 22.23 6.85 -21.43
C PRO A 26 23.44 7.79 -21.30
N VAL A 27 23.84 8.09 -20.07
CA VAL A 27 25.09 8.80 -19.76
C VAL A 27 26.27 7.88 -20.06
N LYS A 28 27.13 8.28 -21.01
CA LYS A 28 28.41 7.62 -21.29
C LYS A 28 29.41 7.88 -20.16
N PRO A 29 30.23 6.89 -19.75
CA PRO A 29 31.18 7.06 -18.66
C PRO A 29 32.44 7.78 -19.15
N ASN A 30 32.80 8.89 -18.52
CA ASN A 30 34.13 9.49 -18.65
C ASN A 30 34.95 9.18 -17.40
N LEU A 31 36.03 8.41 -17.60
CA LEU A 31 37.13 8.27 -16.66
C LEU A 31 37.87 9.62 -16.54
N ASN A 32 38.11 10.13 -15.33
CA ASN A 32 39.45 10.20 -14.71
C ASN A 32 39.52 11.08 -13.45
N ARG A 33 40.47 10.69 -12.57
CA ARG A 33 41.22 11.46 -11.55
C ARG A 33 40.65 11.64 -10.13
N ASN A 34 41.28 10.89 -9.23
CA ASN A 34 41.76 11.32 -7.90
C ASN A 34 43.21 11.86 -8.02
N PRO A 35 43.88 12.45 -6.99
CA PRO A 35 43.60 12.38 -5.53
C PRO A 35 43.69 13.70 -4.71
N SER A 36 43.31 13.54 -3.43
CA SER A 36 43.37 14.30 -2.16
C SER A 36 44.67 15.12 -1.88
N PRO A 37 44.92 15.75 -0.68
CA PRO A 37 44.20 15.78 0.61
C PRO A 37 44.19 17.17 1.35
N THR A 38 43.75 17.22 2.63
CA THR A 38 44.38 17.94 3.79
C THR A 38 43.36 18.54 4.81
N THR A 39 43.20 17.84 5.94
CA THR A 39 43.37 18.26 7.37
C THR A 39 42.51 19.35 8.07
N GLN A 40 42.35 19.11 9.40
CA GLN A 40 42.09 20.01 10.55
C GLN A 40 40.61 20.22 10.93
N SER A 41 40.11 19.64 12.04
CA SER A 41 40.35 19.89 13.49
C SER A 41 39.66 21.14 14.03
N SER A 42 38.71 20.97 14.94
CA SER A 42 38.72 21.66 16.26
C SER A 42 37.41 21.40 17.02
N ASP A 43 37.60 20.94 18.25
CA ASP A 43 36.66 20.88 19.36
C ASP A 43 35.98 22.22 19.65
N SER A 44 34.81 22.18 20.28
CA SER A 44 34.47 23.05 21.43
C SER A 44 33.20 22.56 22.12
N ASP A 45 33.41 22.08 23.35
CA ASP A 45 32.45 21.99 24.44
C ASP A 45 31.79 23.35 24.74
N SER A 46 30.52 23.34 25.15
CA SER A 46 30.08 24.20 26.26
C SER A 46 28.81 23.66 26.90
N SER A 47 28.90 23.46 28.20
CA SER A 47 27.93 22.88 29.11
C SER A 47 27.02 23.94 29.76
N ILE A 48 25.92 23.45 30.37
CA ILE A 48 25.32 23.90 31.65
C ILE A 48 24.52 25.23 31.62
N GLU A 49 23.20 25.18 31.89
CA GLU A 49 22.63 25.49 33.22
C GLU A 49 21.15 25.08 33.36
N SER A 50 20.91 24.42 34.50
CA SER A 50 19.64 24.13 35.17
C SER A 50 18.97 25.39 35.75
N LEU A 51 17.69 25.28 36.15
CA LEU A 51 17.03 25.75 37.39
C LEU A 51 15.49 25.60 37.18
N THR A 52 14.79 24.67 37.87
CA THR A 52 14.05 24.85 39.15
C THR A 52 13.00 25.99 39.09
N SER A 53 11.76 25.92 39.57
CA SER A 53 11.01 25.01 40.43
C SER A 53 9.56 25.51 40.53
N SER A 54 8.71 24.69 41.18
CA SER A 54 7.53 25.06 42.01
C SER A 54 6.17 25.00 41.30
N SER A 55 5.05 24.59 41.89
CA SER A 55 4.63 23.63 42.93
C SER A 55 3.19 24.04 43.33
N SER A 56 2.50 23.16 44.05
CA SER A 56 1.24 23.36 44.80
C SER A 56 -0.07 23.28 43.99
N SER A 57 -1.20 22.77 44.49
CA SER A 57 -1.61 21.69 45.41
C SER A 57 -3.11 21.91 45.68
N LEU A 58 -3.81 20.85 46.17
CA LEU A 58 -5.14 20.84 46.83
C LEU A 58 -6.37 20.86 45.90
N SER A 59 -7.50 20.21 46.19
CA SER A 59 -7.91 19.03 46.97
C SER A 59 -9.45 19.06 47.03
N ARG A 60 -10.11 17.87 46.96
CA ARG A 60 -11.39 17.51 47.64
C ARG A 60 -12.66 18.32 47.22
N THR A 61 -13.91 17.84 47.23
CA THR A 61 -14.61 16.65 47.74
C THR A 61 -16.06 16.65 47.19
N SER A 62 -16.60 15.44 46.96
CA SER A 62 -17.98 14.92 47.17
C SER A 62 -19.25 15.76 46.87
N ASP A 63 -20.26 15.17 46.19
CA ASP A 63 -21.39 14.52 46.89
C ASP A 63 -22.42 13.86 45.96
N GLU A 64 -22.97 12.78 46.50
CA GLU A 64 -23.99 11.88 45.98
C GLU A 64 -25.38 12.52 45.91
N ARG A 65 -26.18 12.16 44.89
CA ARG A 65 -27.63 12.06 45.01
C ARG A 65 -28.19 10.86 44.24
N GLN A 66 -28.61 9.86 45.03
CA GLN A 66 -29.54 8.81 44.63
C GLN A 66 -30.90 9.41 44.24
N THR A 67 -31.46 8.95 43.12
CA THR A 67 -32.92 8.82 42.98
C THR A 67 -33.24 7.46 42.37
N VAL A 68 -34.13 6.76 43.05
CA VAL A 68 -34.71 5.45 42.75
C VAL A 68 -35.96 5.68 41.91
N ILE A 69 -36.09 5.07 40.72
CA ILE A 69 -37.39 4.73 40.11
C ILE A 69 -37.26 3.41 39.31
N GLU A 70 -38.33 2.63 39.42
CA GLU A 70 -38.55 1.21 39.17
C GLU A 70 -38.45 0.70 37.72
N ASP A 71 -38.19 -0.61 37.66
CA ASP A 71 -38.22 -1.54 36.53
C ASP A 71 -39.53 -1.56 35.72
N LYS A 72 -39.38 -1.67 34.39
CA LYS A 72 -40.31 -2.42 33.53
C LYS A 72 -39.55 -3.24 32.48
N HIS A 73 -39.79 -4.55 32.55
CA HIS A 73 -39.31 -5.61 31.64
C HIS A 73 -39.64 -5.38 30.16
N SER A 74 -38.67 -5.70 29.29
CA SER A 74 -38.88 -6.24 27.94
C SER A 74 -37.61 -6.99 27.47
N PRO A 75 -37.68 -8.09 26.69
CA PRO A 75 -36.60 -9.05 26.58
C PRO A 75 -35.61 -8.68 25.47
N GLY A 76 -34.39 -8.32 25.87
CA GLY A 76 -33.27 -7.98 24.99
C GLY A 76 -32.36 -9.18 24.72
N CYS A 77 -32.23 -9.53 23.44
CA CYS A 77 -31.28 -10.49 22.87
C CYS A 77 -29.84 -10.19 23.34
N SER A 78 -29.25 -11.10 24.12
CA SER A 78 -27.87 -10.97 24.63
C SER A 78 -26.87 -11.24 23.51
N LYS A 79 -26.41 -10.18 22.83
CA LYS A 79 -25.17 -10.22 22.04
C LYS A 79 -24.01 -10.20 23.02
N LYS A 80 -23.34 -11.35 23.18
CA LYS A 80 -22.06 -11.40 23.92
C LYS A 80 -21.00 -10.57 23.16
N PRO A 81 -20.05 -9.94 23.86
CA PRO A 81 -18.94 -9.24 23.22
C PRO A 81 -18.15 -10.20 22.31
N LEU A 82 -17.94 -9.80 21.05
CA LEU A 82 -17.23 -10.55 20.00
C LEU A 82 -15.84 -11.05 20.47
N GLU A 83 -15.22 -10.35 21.41
CA GLU A 83 -13.89 -10.65 21.94
C GLU A 83 -13.84 -11.95 22.78
N ILE A 84 -14.90 -12.26 23.53
CA ILE A 84 -14.99 -13.51 24.32
C ILE A 84 -15.21 -14.71 23.38
N GLN A 85 -15.85 -14.52 22.23
CA GLN A 85 -15.95 -15.58 21.21
C GLN A 85 -14.61 -15.81 20.51
N LEU A 86 -13.78 -14.77 20.38
CA LEU A 86 -12.49 -14.80 19.70
C LEU A 86 -11.38 -15.47 20.53
N GLU A 87 -11.34 -15.23 21.84
CA GLU A 87 -10.39 -15.88 22.75
C GLU A 87 -10.66 -17.40 22.88
N ASN A 88 -11.94 -17.80 22.79
CA ASN A 88 -12.34 -19.21 22.79
C ASN A 88 -12.02 -19.95 21.48
N LEU A 89 -11.90 -19.23 20.36
CA LEU A 89 -11.48 -19.82 19.07
C LEU A 89 -9.98 -20.13 19.07
N ARG A 90 -9.14 -19.26 19.65
CA ARG A 90 -7.69 -19.51 19.80
C ARG A 90 -7.39 -20.78 20.60
N LEU A 91 -8.13 -21.03 21.67
CA LEU A 91 -7.93 -22.20 22.53
C LEU A 91 -8.42 -23.53 21.90
N GLN A 92 -9.15 -23.49 20.77
CA GLN A 92 -9.64 -24.69 20.08
C GLN A 92 -8.73 -25.16 18.92
N GLU A 93 -7.76 -24.36 18.47
CA GLU A 93 -6.93 -24.68 17.30
C GLU A 93 -5.65 -25.49 17.61
N ASP A 94 -5.26 -25.63 18.89
CA ASP A 94 -4.02 -26.30 19.32
C ASP A 94 -3.94 -27.82 19.04
N ASN A 95 -4.95 -28.44 18.45
CA ASN A 95 -5.03 -29.90 18.28
C ASN A 95 -5.41 -30.42 16.87
N LYS A 96 -5.26 -29.62 15.80
CA LYS A 96 -5.50 -30.08 14.42
C LYS A 96 -4.26 -29.98 13.53
N PRO A 97 -4.10 -30.90 12.55
CA PRO A 97 -3.01 -30.80 11.58
C PRO A 97 -3.11 -29.48 10.83
N ILE A 98 -1.99 -28.76 10.75
CA ILE A 98 -1.85 -27.42 10.19
C ILE A 98 -2.27 -27.45 8.71
N ASN A 99 -3.51 -27.04 8.45
CA ASN A 99 -4.03 -26.79 7.11
C ASN A 99 -3.56 -25.39 6.66
N SER A 100 -3.27 -25.17 5.38
CA SER A 100 -2.80 -23.86 4.86
C SER A 100 -3.67 -22.68 5.28
N SER A 101 -4.98 -22.88 5.42
CA SER A 101 -5.92 -21.87 5.92
C SER A 101 -5.61 -21.35 7.34
N SER A 102 -4.94 -22.12 8.21
CA SER A 102 -4.60 -21.70 9.59
C SER A 102 -3.45 -20.68 9.61
N ARG A 103 -2.45 -20.82 8.72
CA ARG A 103 -1.32 -19.89 8.63
C ARG A 103 -1.74 -18.48 8.19
N PHE A 104 -2.79 -18.38 7.37
CA PHE A 104 -3.25 -17.10 6.88
C PHE A 104 -3.91 -16.24 7.96
N TYR A 105 -4.75 -16.85 8.79
CA TYR A 105 -5.30 -16.17 9.96
C TYR A 105 -4.13 -15.58 10.74
N ASP A 106 -3.12 -16.38 11.06
CA ASP A 106 -1.94 -15.88 11.75
C ASP A 106 -1.24 -14.73 11.02
N ILE A 107 -1.21 -14.67 9.69
CA ILE A 107 -0.62 -13.55 8.94
C ILE A 107 -1.41 -12.23 9.10
N ILE A 108 -2.75 -12.30 9.08
CA ILE A 108 -3.61 -11.13 9.34
C ILE A 108 -3.64 -10.78 10.84
N TRP A 109 -3.52 -11.77 11.73
CA TRP A 109 -3.63 -11.61 13.18
C TRP A 109 -2.32 -11.23 13.87
N THR A 110 -1.21 -11.89 13.53
CA THR A 110 0.12 -11.70 14.13
C THR A 110 0.85 -10.59 13.40
N SER A 111 0.57 -9.35 13.80
CA SER A 111 1.57 -8.28 13.63
C SER A 111 2.41 -8.29 14.90
N GLU A 112 3.31 -9.29 15.01
CA GLU A 112 4.33 -9.35 16.07
C GLU A 112 5.14 -8.05 16.00
N GLY A 113 4.85 -7.13 16.91
CA GLY A 113 5.41 -5.77 16.92
C GLY A 113 4.39 -4.65 17.06
N LEU A 114 3.08 -4.94 16.95
CA LEU A 114 2.05 -3.91 16.92
C LEU A 114 1.23 -3.74 18.21
N HIS A 115 1.59 -4.42 19.30
CA HIS A 115 0.92 -4.30 20.60
C HIS A 115 0.90 -2.86 21.16
N ILE A 116 1.75 -1.97 20.63
CA ILE A 116 1.78 -0.55 21.01
C ILE A 116 0.67 0.26 20.32
N LEU A 117 0.13 -0.20 19.18
CA LEU A 117 -0.92 0.51 18.42
C LEU A 117 -2.35 0.06 18.77
N HIS A 118 -2.49 -1.00 19.56
CA HIS A 118 -3.78 -1.46 20.10
C HIS A 118 -4.38 -0.52 21.18
N SER A 119 -3.79 0.65 21.44
CA SER A 119 -4.29 1.56 22.48
C SER A 119 -5.57 2.33 22.09
N MET A 120 -6.14 2.08 20.90
CA MET A 120 -7.31 2.80 20.36
C MET A 120 -8.51 1.86 20.18
N ASP A 121 -8.76 0.96 21.12
CA ASP A 121 -9.92 0.05 21.12
C ASP A 121 -11.24 0.74 21.51
N LYS A 122 -11.28 2.07 21.49
CA LYS A 122 -12.51 2.83 21.72
C LYS A 122 -13.24 3.00 20.38
N PRO A 123 -14.54 2.69 20.31
CA PRO A 123 -15.38 3.08 19.19
C PRO A 123 -15.21 4.57 18.91
N ILE A 124 -15.13 4.94 17.64
CA ILE A 124 -15.14 6.34 17.22
C ILE A 124 -16.54 6.71 16.76
N GLU A 125 -16.98 7.92 17.10
CA GLU A 125 -18.21 8.50 16.57
C GLU A 125 -17.99 8.88 15.10
N SER A 126 -18.30 7.95 14.19
CA SER A 126 -17.97 8.06 12.76
C SER A 126 -18.53 9.32 12.12
N GLU A 127 -19.77 9.71 12.47
CA GLU A 127 -20.42 10.91 11.96
C GLU A 127 -19.70 12.19 12.40
N GLU A 128 -19.33 12.28 13.69
CA GLU A 128 -18.58 13.42 14.22
C GLU A 128 -17.20 13.54 13.55
N TRP A 129 -16.53 12.41 13.32
CA TRP A 129 -15.26 12.38 12.62
C TRP A 129 -15.38 12.81 11.16
N ILE A 130 -16.41 12.35 10.45
CA ILE A 130 -16.66 12.76 9.06
C ILE A 130 -16.93 14.27 8.99
N ASP A 131 -17.73 14.80 9.93
CA ASP A 131 -18.03 16.23 10.01
C ASP A 131 -16.80 17.07 10.38
N PHE A 132 -16.00 16.60 11.34
CA PHE A 132 -14.73 17.22 11.74
C PHE A 132 -13.77 17.28 10.55
N VAL A 133 -13.50 16.14 9.90
CA VAL A 133 -12.63 16.08 8.72
C VAL A 133 -13.18 16.95 7.60
N GLY A 134 -14.50 16.96 7.39
CA GLY A 134 -15.15 17.82 6.38
C GLY A 134 -14.98 19.32 6.65
N LYS A 135 -14.98 19.76 7.92
CA LYS A 135 -14.64 21.13 8.31
C LYS A 135 -13.16 21.41 8.07
N THR A 136 -12.27 20.51 8.52
CA THR A 136 -10.82 20.63 8.30
C THR A 136 -10.44 20.70 6.83
N MET A 137 -11.11 19.94 5.94
CA MET A 137 -10.87 20.02 4.50
C MET A 137 -11.10 21.44 3.95
N ARG A 138 -12.14 22.14 4.42
CA ARG A 138 -12.41 23.53 4.01
C ARG A 138 -11.35 24.50 4.53
N GLU A 139 -10.81 24.25 5.72
CA GLU A 139 -9.73 25.07 6.29
C GLU A 139 -8.42 24.86 5.53
N VAL A 140 -8.09 23.61 5.19
CA VAL A 140 -6.90 23.24 4.40
C VAL A 140 -6.95 23.82 2.99
N GLU A 141 -8.12 24.06 2.41
CA GLU A 141 -8.25 24.76 1.12
C GLU A 141 -7.72 26.20 1.16
N GLY A 142 -7.95 26.90 2.28
CA GLY A 142 -7.46 28.26 2.49
C GLY A 142 -6.05 28.31 3.08
N ASN A 143 -5.67 27.30 3.86
CA ASN A 143 -4.37 27.21 4.52
C ASN A 143 -3.86 25.76 4.54
N PRO A 144 -3.22 25.30 3.44
CA PRO A 144 -2.66 23.95 3.37
C PRO A 144 -1.51 23.73 4.36
N GLY A 145 -0.90 24.80 4.87
CA GLY A 145 0.15 24.75 5.89
C GLY A 145 -0.32 24.27 7.26
N SER A 146 -1.63 24.26 7.54
CA SER A 146 -2.17 23.72 8.80
C SER A 146 -1.84 22.22 8.99
N LEU A 147 -1.70 21.46 7.90
CA LEU A 147 -1.27 20.05 7.95
C LEU A 147 0.24 19.87 8.22
N CYS A 148 1.00 20.97 8.27
CA CYS A 148 2.38 20.97 8.75
C CYS A 148 2.48 21.07 10.28
N GLU A 149 1.37 21.02 11.00
CA GLU A 149 1.40 20.93 12.46
C GLU A 149 1.45 19.45 12.90
N LYS A 150 2.59 19.02 13.43
CA LYS A 150 2.82 17.59 13.78
C LYS A 150 1.74 17.03 14.71
N HIS A 151 1.36 17.78 15.74
CA HIS A 151 0.34 17.32 16.69
C HIS A 151 -1.03 17.17 16.02
N PHE A 152 -1.42 18.15 15.20
CA PHE A 152 -2.66 18.10 14.45
C PHE A 152 -2.70 16.91 13.48
N LEU A 153 -1.61 16.70 12.73
CA LEU A 153 -1.48 15.55 11.84
C LEU A 153 -1.54 14.22 12.60
N SER A 154 -0.93 14.12 13.78
CA SER A 154 -1.03 12.92 14.63
C SER A 154 -2.46 12.61 15.05
N VAL A 155 -3.27 13.62 15.36
CA VAL A 155 -4.71 13.45 15.65
C VAL A 155 -5.45 12.93 14.41
N LEU A 156 -5.15 13.49 13.22
CA LEU A 156 -5.80 13.10 11.97
C LEU A 156 -5.49 11.65 11.54
N VAL A 157 -4.27 11.16 11.78
CA VAL A 157 -3.90 9.78 11.38
C VAL A 157 -4.29 8.73 12.42
N ALA A 158 -4.63 9.12 13.66
CA ALA A 158 -4.96 8.17 14.72
C ALA A 158 -6.12 7.22 14.36
N PRO A 159 -7.23 7.67 13.73
CA PRO A 159 -8.31 6.78 13.32
C PRO A 159 -7.89 5.73 12.27
N LEU A 160 -6.83 5.97 11.48
CA LEU A 160 -6.33 5.01 10.50
C LEU A 160 -5.81 3.71 11.15
N MET A 161 -5.44 3.77 12.43
CA MET A 161 -4.98 2.63 13.22
C MET A 161 -6.10 1.97 14.03
N ASN A 162 -7.31 2.53 14.02
CA ASN A 162 -8.42 2.02 14.80
C ASN A 162 -9.22 1.00 14.00
N HIS A 163 -9.26 -0.26 14.45
CA HIS A 163 -9.98 -1.34 13.79
C HIS A 163 -11.51 -1.18 13.81
N LEU A 164 -12.03 -0.30 14.68
CA LEU A 164 -13.43 0.09 14.78
C LEU A 164 -13.77 1.30 13.91
N ALA A 165 -12.79 1.92 13.24
CA ALA A 165 -13.07 3.02 12.33
C ALA A 165 -13.86 2.53 11.11
N GLU A 166 -14.93 3.25 10.79
CA GLU A 166 -15.69 3.01 9.55
C GLU A 166 -14.88 3.41 8.32
N VAL A 167 -15.18 2.77 7.18
CA VAL A 167 -14.46 3.07 5.92
C VAL A 167 -14.63 4.52 5.53
N GLY A 168 -15.81 5.10 5.75
CA GLY A 168 -16.08 6.51 5.43
C GLY A 168 -15.13 7.47 6.14
N VAL A 169 -14.77 7.20 7.41
CA VAL A 169 -13.80 8.00 8.16
C VAL A 169 -12.41 7.88 7.52
N VAL A 170 -11.97 6.65 7.23
CA VAL A 170 -10.67 6.39 6.60
C VAL A 170 -10.58 7.05 5.22
N GLU A 171 -11.63 6.93 4.40
CA GLU A 171 -11.71 7.55 3.08
C GLU A 171 -11.56 9.07 3.17
N LYS A 172 -12.26 9.70 4.12
CA LYS A 172 -12.21 11.14 4.34
C LYS A 172 -10.83 11.61 4.80
N ILE A 173 -10.21 10.89 5.72
CA ILE A 173 -8.85 11.19 6.19
C ILE A 173 -7.84 11.07 5.05
N ALA A 174 -7.86 9.95 4.30
CA ALA A 174 -6.96 9.76 3.16
C ALA A 174 -7.15 10.88 2.11
N THR A 175 -8.39 11.32 1.88
CA THR A 175 -8.67 12.41 0.96
C THR A 175 -8.14 13.75 1.50
N LEU A 176 -8.36 14.08 2.77
CA LEU A 176 -7.83 15.28 3.44
C LEU A 176 -6.29 15.34 3.33
N LEU A 177 -5.62 14.22 3.60
CA LEU A 177 -4.15 14.10 3.54
C LEU A 177 -3.60 14.24 2.11
N ALA A 178 -4.38 13.93 1.09
CA ALA A 178 -3.99 14.15 -0.31
C ALA A 178 -4.17 15.61 -0.76
N MET A 179 -5.07 16.37 -0.11
CA MET A 179 -5.42 17.74 -0.53
C MET A 179 -4.23 18.69 -0.64
N PRO A 180 -3.34 18.84 0.35
CA PRO A 180 -2.35 19.91 0.32
C PRO A 180 -1.43 19.79 -0.91
N PHE A 181 -1.09 18.58 -1.35
CA PHE A 181 -0.28 18.33 -2.55
C PHE A 181 -0.94 18.76 -3.86
N THR A 182 -2.27 18.93 -3.88
CA THR A 182 -2.98 19.50 -5.05
C THR A 182 -3.05 21.02 -5.03
N LEU A 183 -2.77 21.62 -3.86
CA LEU A 183 -2.87 23.05 -3.60
C LEU A 183 -1.48 23.71 -3.53
N THR A 184 -0.42 22.92 -3.34
CA THR A 184 0.98 23.37 -3.26
C THR A 184 1.62 23.69 -4.61
N ALA A 185 0.86 23.71 -5.70
CA ALA A 185 1.42 23.96 -7.03
C ALA A 185 2.20 25.30 -7.04
N GLY A 186 3.53 25.21 -7.17
CA GLY A 186 4.43 26.36 -7.16
C GLY A 186 4.98 26.80 -5.80
N ASN A 187 4.66 26.09 -4.69
CA ASN A 187 5.21 26.37 -3.36
C ASN A 187 6.10 25.21 -2.87
N SER A 188 7.40 25.28 -3.21
CA SER A 188 8.38 24.25 -2.86
C SER A 188 8.62 24.12 -1.36
N GLU A 189 8.65 25.23 -0.62
CA GLU A 189 8.88 25.23 0.83
C GLU A 189 7.75 24.50 1.57
N LEU A 190 6.50 24.74 1.19
CA LEU A 190 5.36 24.05 1.77
C LEU A 190 5.41 22.55 1.43
N GLN A 191 5.75 22.21 0.19
CA GLN A 191 5.88 20.82 -0.23
C GLN A 191 6.97 20.08 0.57
N GLU A 192 8.15 20.66 0.74
CA GLU A 192 9.24 20.08 1.55
C GLU A 192 8.83 19.89 3.02
N ASN A 193 8.10 20.87 3.58
CA ASN A 193 7.57 20.78 4.93
C ASN A 193 6.55 19.66 5.09
N LEU A 194 5.62 19.52 4.15
CA LEU A 194 4.65 18.41 4.13
C LEU A 194 5.36 17.07 4.03
N GLU A 195 6.33 16.94 3.12
CA GLU A 195 7.13 15.71 2.94
C GLU A 195 7.87 15.31 4.22
N ARG A 196 8.51 16.27 4.88
CA ARG A 196 9.21 16.05 6.16
C ARG A 196 8.25 15.59 7.24
N ILE A 197 7.09 16.23 7.36
CA ILE A 197 6.14 15.98 8.44
C ILE A 197 5.33 14.71 8.21
N TYR A 198 4.96 14.40 6.97
CA TYR A 198 4.26 13.16 6.61
C TYR A 198 5.14 11.94 6.87
N TYR A 199 6.43 12.04 6.54
CA TYR A 199 7.40 11.01 6.86
C TYR A 199 7.57 10.85 8.37
N GLY A 200 7.77 11.96 9.09
CA GLY A 200 7.97 11.96 10.55
C GLY A 200 6.75 11.49 11.35
N ALA A 201 5.54 11.77 10.87
CA ALA A 201 4.28 11.33 11.46
C ALA A 201 3.83 9.93 11.00
N LYS A 202 4.66 9.24 10.20
CA LYS A 202 4.39 7.88 9.70
C LYS A 202 3.04 7.77 8.98
N VAL A 203 2.68 8.79 8.17
CA VAL A 203 1.43 8.82 7.40
C VAL A 203 1.28 7.59 6.49
N LEU A 204 2.34 7.25 5.74
CA LEU A 204 2.31 6.10 4.83
C LEU A 204 2.06 4.77 5.56
N PRO A 205 2.80 4.41 6.63
CA PRO A 205 2.51 3.23 7.43
C PRO A 205 1.07 3.16 7.94
N ASN A 206 0.52 4.29 8.41
CA ASN A 206 -0.85 4.35 8.89
C ASN A 206 -1.86 4.06 7.78
N LEU A 207 -1.64 4.55 6.55
CA LEU A 207 -2.49 4.24 5.40
C LEU A 207 -2.41 2.77 4.98
N VAL A 208 -1.21 2.18 4.97
CA VAL A 208 -1.01 0.75 4.67
C VAL A 208 -1.74 -0.10 5.71
N TYR A 209 -1.57 0.25 6.99
CA TYR A 209 -2.22 -0.45 8.08
C TYR A 209 -3.75 -0.32 8.02
N ALA A 210 -4.28 0.85 7.68
CA ALA A 210 -5.71 1.04 7.48
C ALA A 210 -6.30 0.09 6.41
N CYS A 211 -5.58 -0.11 5.29
CA CYS A 211 -6.00 -1.09 4.27
C CYS A 211 -6.05 -2.52 4.84
N LYS A 212 -5.07 -2.91 5.67
CA LYS A 212 -5.08 -4.20 6.37
C LYS A 212 -6.27 -4.32 7.31
N LEU A 213 -6.60 -3.26 8.04
CA LEU A 213 -7.73 -3.25 8.98
C LEU A 213 -9.09 -3.40 8.29
N MET A 214 -9.30 -2.77 7.12
CA MET A 214 -10.54 -2.94 6.34
C MET A 214 -10.80 -4.41 6.00
N VAL A 215 -9.77 -5.10 5.47
CA VAL A 215 -9.86 -6.52 5.12
C VAL A 215 -10.07 -7.38 6.38
N ARG A 216 -9.30 -7.12 7.44
CA ARG A 216 -9.42 -7.84 8.71
C ARG A 216 -10.82 -7.73 9.32
N ARG A 217 -11.45 -6.56 9.26
CA ARG A 217 -12.79 -6.34 9.79
C ARG A 217 -13.83 -7.19 9.07
N ARG A 218 -13.74 -7.32 7.75
CA ARG A 218 -14.63 -8.21 6.97
C ARG A 218 -14.40 -9.68 7.27
N LEU A 219 -13.14 -10.07 7.45
CA LEU A 219 -12.80 -11.43 7.84
C LEU A 219 -13.40 -11.79 9.21
N LEU A 220 -13.28 -10.88 10.19
CA LEU A 220 -13.90 -11.02 11.52
C LEU A 220 -15.42 -11.23 11.45
N GLN A 221 -16.10 -10.40 10.68
CA GLN A 221 -17.54 -10.51 10.47
C GLN A 221 -17.91 -11.86 9.84
N ARG A 222 -17.10 -12.37 8.91
CA ARG A 222 -17.33 -13.66 8.24
C ARG A 222 -17.09 -14.86 9.14
N ILE A 223 -16.03 -14.85 9.96
CA ILE A 223 -15.73 -15.93 10.92
C ILE A 223 -16.90 -16.09 11.91
N SER A 224 -17.46 -14.98 12.39
CA SER A 224 -18.63 -14.98 13.27
C SER A 224 -19.85 -15.71 12.66
N MET A 225 -19.89 -15.88 11.33
CA MET A 225 -20.96 -16.55 10.59
C MET A 225 -20.67 -18.03 10.22
N ASN A 226 -19.63 -18.66 10.78
CA ASN A 226 -19.33 -20.11 10.61
C ASN A 226 -19.18 -20.60 9.15
N PHE A 227 -18.48 -19.85 8.29
CA PHE A 227 -18.25 -20.24 6.90
C PHE A 227 -17.03 -21.18 6.72
N LYS A 228 -17.10 -22.12 5.77
CA LYS A 228 -16.00 -23.06 5.45
C LYS A 228 -14.98 -22.40 4.52
N SER A 229 -13.70 -22.51 4.84
CA SER A 229 -12.56 -21.93 4.09
C SER A 229 -12.39 -22.55 2.69
N GLY A 230 -12.26 -21.71 1.66
CA GLY A 230 -11.84 -22.04 0.29
C GLY A 230 -10.51 -21.37 -0.10
N ASP A 231 -10.30 -21.11 -1.39
CA ASP A 231 -9.14 -20.33 -1.87
C ASP A 231 -9.16 -18.93 -1.26
N LEU A 232 -8.01 -18.52 -0.74
CA LEU A 232 -7.83 -17.41 0.15
C LEU A 232 -8.15 -16.06 -0.51
N VAL A 233 -7.60 -15.81 -1.70
CA VAL A 233 -7.77 -14.50 -2.35
C VAL A 233 -9.14 -14.41 -3.00
N GLU A 234 -9.69 -15.51 -3.50
CA GLU A 234 -11.11 -15.56 -3.89
C GLU A 234 -12.03 -15.34 -2.68
N ASP A 235 -11.69 -15.92 -1.53
CA ASP A 235 -12.39 -15.67 -0.28
C ASP A 235 -12.30 -14.20 0.15
N LEU A 236 -11.13 -13.56 0.03
CA LEU A 236 -10.97 -12.13 0.28
C LEU A 236 -11.79 -11.28 -0.71
N MET A 237 -11.71 -11.58 -2.00
CA MET A 237 -12.48 -10.89 -3.04
C MET A 237 -14.00 -11.02 -2.82
N GLY A 238 -14.45 -12.15 -2.25
CA GLY A 238 -15.85 -12.40 -1.92
C GLY A 238 -16.34 -11.67 -0.66
N ILE A 239 -15.47 -11.36 0.31
CA ILE A 239 -15.86 -10.67 1.55
C ILE A 239 -15.67 -9.16 1.53
N VAL A 240 -14.75 -8.67 0.69
CA VAL A 240 -14.44 -7.24 0.62
C VAL A 240 -15.53 -6.54 -0.19
N GLU A 241 -16.25 -5.63 0.44
CA GLU A 241 -17.35 -4.90 -0.19
C GLU A 241 -16.83 -3.73 -1.03
N ASP A 242 -17.68 -3.18 -1.90
CA ASP A 242 -17.29 -2.06 -2.77
C ASP A 242 -16.89 -0.81 -1.97
N GLU A 243 -17.52 -0.58 -0.81
CA GLU A 243 -17.15 0.50 0.11
C GLU A 243 -15.72 0.35 0.62
N ASP A 244 -15.30 -0.87 0.99
CA ASP A 244 -13.93 -1.13 1.42
C ASP A 244 -12.93 -0.87 0.28
N LEU A 245 -13.26 -1.29 -0.95
CA LEU A 245 -12.44 -0.98 -2.13
C LEU A 245 -12.38 0.53 -2.42
N VAL A 246 -13.43 1.29 -2.08
CA VAL A 246 -13.43 2.76 -2.12
C VAL A 246 -12.41 3.35 -1.17
N GLY A 247 -12.44 2.93 0.10
CA GLY A 247 -11.46 3.35 1.09
C GLY A 247 -10.03 2.97 0.70
N MET A 248 -9.82 1.72 0.28
CA MET A 248 -8.51 1.20 -0.13
C MET A 248 -7.90 1.97 -1.29
N ASP A 249 -8.68 2.32 -2.32
CA ASP A 249 -8.20 3.14 -3.45
C ASP A 249 -7.78 4.55 -3.05
N LYS A 250 -8.47 5.20 -2.10
CA LYS A 250 -8.01 6.50 -1.59
C LYS A 250 -6.69 6.38 -0.87
N CYS A 251 -6.56 5.37 -0.02
CA CYS A 251 -5.31 5.08 0.69
C CYS A 251 -4.18 4.74 -0.29
N MET A 252 -4.41 3.77 -1.18
CA MET A 252 -3.42 3.31 -2.14
C MET A 252 -2.98 4.42 -3.09
N ARG A 253 -3.88 5.30 -3.55
CA ARG A 253 -3.46 6.43 -4.38
C ARG A 253 -2.53 7.38 -3.65
N LEU A 254 -2.83 7.72 -2.40
CA LEU A 254 -1.96 8.57 -1.60
C LEU A 254 -0.63 7.87 -1.30
N ILE A 255 -0.65 6.58 -0.97
CA ILE A 255 0.56 5.76 -0.81
C ILE A 255 1.40 5.81 -2.09
N THR A 256 0.82 5.53 -3.25
CA THR A 256 1.51 5.54 -4.54
C THR A 256 2.09 6.92 -4.84
N PHE A 257 1.35 8.00 -4.56
CA PHE A 257 1.86 9.36 -4.68
C PHE A 257 3.10 9.59 -3.79
N LEU A 258 3.03 9.25 -2.50
CA LEU A 258 4.14 9.43 -1.56
C LEU A 258 5.37 8.60 -1.95
N VAL A 259 5.17 7.37 -2.42
CA VAL A 259 6.24 6.48 -2.91
C VAL A 259 6.96 7.07 -4.14
N HIS A 260 6.25 7.79 -5.01
CA HIS A 260 6.88 8.50 -6.13
C HIS A 260 7.52 9.83 -5.73
N LEU A 261 7.09 10.40 -4.60
CA LEU A 261 7.53 11.71 -4.15
C LEU A 261 8.98 11.71 -3.67
N GLN A 262 9.36 10.76 -2.80
CA GLN A 262 10.74 10.60 -2.32
C GLN A 262 11.10 9.15 -2.03
N SER A 263 12.37 8.78 -2.21
CA SER A 263 12.87 7.39 -2.00
C SER A 263 12.62 6.86 -0.60
N LYS A 264 12.72 7.71 0.43
CA LYS A 264 12.47 7.34 1.83
C LYS A 264 11.04 6.81 2.07
N PHE A 265 10.06 7.26 1.29
CA PHE A 265 8.69 6.73 1.35
C PHE A 265 8.58 5.35 0.68
N ALA A 266 9.35 5.11 -0.39
CA ALA A 266 9.44 3.79 -1.00
C ALA A 266 10.06 2.76 -0.04
N GLU A 267 11.14 3.13 0.65
CA GLU A 267 11.76 2.31 1.72
C GLU A 267 10.76 2.02 2.84
N GLN A 268 10.08 3.05 3.33
CA GLN A 268 9.06 2.91 4.37
C GLN A 268 7.89 2.01 3.93
N PHE A 269 7.49 2.07 2.67
CA PHE A 269 6.47 1.17 2.13
C PHE A 269 6.96 -0.28 2.12
N CYS A 270 8.19 -0.55 1.69
CA CYS A 270 8.78 -1.89 1.76
C CYS A 270 8.80 -2.43 3.19
N GLU A 271 9.24 -1.62 4.16
CA GLU A 271 9.22 -1.97 5.58
C GLU A 271 7.81 -2.34 6.04
N CYS A 272 6.78 -1.59 5.63
CA CYS A 272 5.40 -1.89 5.95
C CYS A 272 4.90 -3.17 5.28
N VAL A 273 5.29 -3.41 4.03
CA VAL A 273 4.90 -4.63 3.29
C VAL A 273 5.42 -5.87 4.02
N CYS A 274 6.68 -5.87 4.42
CA CYS A 274 7.28 -6.95 5.19
C CYS A 274 6.73 -7.02 6.62
N GLY A 275 6.78 -5.91 7.36
CA GLY A 275 6.44 -5.85 8.78
C GLY A 275 4.96 -6.10 9.07
N PHE A 276 4.06 -5.66 8.19
CA PHE A 276 2.63 -5.95 8.31
C PHE A 276 2.19 -7.19 7.55
N LYS A 277 3.12 -7.91 6.91
CA LYS A 277 2.81 -9.05 6.02
C LYS A 277 1.70 -8.68 5.03
N PHE A 278 1.86 -7.53 4.36
CA PHE A 278 0.82 -6.88 3.55
C PHE A 278 0.57 -7.56 2.19
N PHE A 279 1.34 -8.59 1.86
CA PHE A 279 1.26 -9.37 0.64
C PHE A 279 -0.16 -9.81 0.22
N PRO A 280 -1.02 -10.37 1.10
CA PRO A 280 -2.37 -10.74 0.71
C PRO A 280 -3.20 -9.56 0.20
N ILE A 281 -3.01 -8.40 0.82
CA ILE A 281 -3.73 -7.18 0.48
C ILE A 281 -3.21 -6.62 -0.85
N LEU A 282 -1.90 -6.71 -1.12
CA LEU A 282 -1.36 -6.37 -2.43
C LEU A 282 -1.93 -7.26 -3.53
N HIS A 283 -2.00 -8.58 -3.31
CA HIS A 283 -2.59 -9.50 -4.28
C HIS A 283 -4.08 -9.19 -4.50
N LEU A 284 -4.84 -8.95 -3.42
CA LEU A 284 -6.23 -8.47 -3.51
C LEU A 284 -6.35 -7.21 -4.37
N CYS A 285 -5.48 -6.21 -4.15
CA CYS A 285 -5.48 -4.97 -4.94
C CYS A 285 -5.16 -5.23 -6.43
N LEU A 286 -4.27 -6.16 -6.74
CA LEU A 286 -3.95 -6.54 -8.12
C LEU A 286 -5.17 -7.21 -8.79
N LYS A 287 -5.76 -8.23 -8.15
CA LYS A 287 -6.93 -8.99 -8.64
C LYS A 287 -8.23 -8.17 -8.70
N SER A 288 -8.23 -6.97 -8.12
CA SER A 288 -9.37 -6.06 -8.12
C SER A 288 -9.61 -5.34 -9.46
N TYR A 289 -8.87 -5.64 -10.54
CA TYR A 289 -8.96 -4.89 -11.80
C TYR A 289 -10.37 -4.86 -12.41
N ASN A 290 -11.15 -5.94 -12.25
CA ASN A 290 -12.53 -6.03 -12.74
C ASN A 290 -13.54 -5.18 -11.94
N ARG A 291 -13.27 -4.93 -10.65
CA ARG A 291 -14.14 -4.13 -9.76
C ARG A 291 -13.67 -2.69 -9.67
N ARG A 292 -12.36 -2.49 -9.70
CA ARG A 292 -11.71 -1.21 -9.38
C ARG A 292 -10.32 -1.11 -10.03
N VAL A 293 -10.29 -1.00 -11.35
CA VAL A 293 -9.06 -0.88 -12.17
C VAL A 293 -8.02 0.09 -11.61
N ARG A 294 -8.47 1.21 -11.02
CA ARG A 294 -7.58 2.24 -10.47
C ARG A 294 -6.76 1.75 -9.27
N LEU A 295 -7.36 0.92 -8.42
CA LEU A 295 -6.66 0.31 -7.30
C LEU A 295 -5.51 -0.58 -7.80
N THR A 296 -5.76 -1.36 -8.86
CA THR A 296 -4.74 -2.16 -9.54
C THR A 296 -3.65 -1.28 -10.14
N VAL A 297 -4.03 -0.22 -10.88
CA VAL A 297 -3.08 0.72 -11.51
C VAL A 297 -2.19 1.40 -10.48
N ASP A 298 -2.76 1.91 -9.38
CA ASP A 298 -2.02 2.59 -8.32
C ASP A 298 -1.09 1.61 -7.60
N THR A 299 -1.54 0.36 -7.38
CA THR A 299 -0.71 -0.72 -6.81
C THR A 299 0.47 -1.05 -7.72
N LEU A 300 0.23 -1.32 -9.01
CA LEU A 300 1.28 -1.60 -10.00
C LEU A 300 2.29 -0.45 -10.10
N ALA A 301 1.81 0.80 -10.05
CA ALA A 301 2.67 1.97 -10.08
C ALA A 301 3.59 2.04 -8.85
N ALA A 302 3.06 1.78 -7.65
CA ALA A 302 3.87 1.76 -6.43
C ALA A 302 4.96 0.67 -6.51
N LEU A 303 4.59 -0.54 -6.93
CA LEU A 303 5.51 -1.67 -7.10
C LEU A 303 6.62 -1.35 -8.12
N CYS A 304 6.26 -0.81 -9.29
CA CYS A 304 7.23 -0.37 -10.30
C CYS A 304 8.22 0.65 -9.73
N GLN A 305 7.70 1.65 -9.01
CA GLN A 305 8.53 2.72 -8.45
C GLN A 305 9.52 2.19 -7.42
N ILE A 306 9.08 1.27 -6.57
CA ILE A 306 9.92 0.64 -5.56
C ILE A 306 11.06 -0.15 -6.21
N LEU A 307 10.75 -1.01 -7.18
CA LEU A 307 11.79 -1.78 -7.86
C LEU A 307 12.76 -0.87 -8.62
N ARG A 308 12.27 0.27 -9.13
CA ARG A 308 13.11 1.28 -9.79
C ARG A 308 14.06 2.00 -8.84
N THR A 309 13.60 2.40 -7.65
CA THR A 309 14.39 3.27 -6.74
C THR A 309 15.05 2.55 -5.59
N ALA A 310 14.56 1.38 -5.21
CA ALA A 310 14.99 0.63 -4.04
C ALA A 310 15.22 -0.85 -4.40
N LYS A 311 16.10 -1.08 -5.38
CA LYS A 311 16.43 -2.39 -5.94
C LYS A 311 16.81 -3.45 -4.90
N ASP A 312 17.38 -3.03 -3.77
CA ASP A 312 17.80 -3.95 -2.69
C ASP A 312 16.57 -4.59 -2.00
N ASN A 313 15.40 -3.98 -2.14
CA ASN A 313 14.12 -4.53 -1.67
C ASN A 313 13.47 -5.51 -2.67
N ALA A 314 14.07 -5.76 -3.83
CA ALA A 314 13.49 -6.67 -4.83
C ALA A 314 13.29 -8.10 -4.29
N THR A 315 14.14 -8.54 -3.36
CA THR A 315 14.02 -9.83 -2.67
C THR A 315 12.73 -9.95 -1.86
N ALA A 316 12.27 -8.86 -1.23
CA ALA A 316 10.99 -8.85 -0.52
C ALA A 316 9.79 -9.05 -1.49
N PHE A 317 9.87 -8.49 -2.69
CA PHE A 317 8.87 -8.70 -3.74
C PHE A 317 8.99 -10.06 -4.41
N GLU A 318 10.17 -10.66 -4.40
CA GLU A 318 10.34 -12.02 -4.83
C GLU A 318 9.64 -13.00 -3.88
N THR A 319 9.83 -12.85 -2.57
CA THR A 319 9.08 -13.60 -1.55
C THR A 319 7.57 -13.40 -1.72
N PHE A 320 7.13 -12.16 -1.98
CA PHE A 320 5.72 -11.88 -2.31
C PHE A 320 5.21 -12.70 -3.50
N LEU A 321 5.95 -12.70 -4.61
CA LEU A 321 5.47 -13.25 -5.88
C LEU A 321 5.66 -14.77 -5.99
N LEU A 322 6.73 -15.31 -5.39
CA LEU A 322 7.18 -16.68 -5.61
C LEU A 322 6.93 -17.61 -4.41
N GLU A 323 6.82 -17.06 -3.20
CA GLU A 323 6.71 -17.82 -1.95
C GLU A 323 5.34 -17.67 -1.29
N TYR A 324 4.52 -16.71 -1.74
CA TYR A 324 3.14 -16.61 -1.30
C TYR A 324 2.33 -17.79 -1.83
N GLU A 325 1.46 -18.35 -0.99
CA GLU A 325 0.69 -19.56 -1.25
C GLU A 325 -0.01 -19.46 -2.62
N ASN A 326 0.11 -20.52 -3.44
CA ASN A 326 -0.34 -20.63 -4.85
C ASN A 326 0.44 -19.79 -5.89
N PHE A 327 1.74 -20.06 -6.05
CA PHE A 327 2.55 -19.53 -7.17
C PHE A 327 1.90 -19.71 -8.57
N GLU A 328 1.20 -20.83 -8.80
CA GLU A 328 0.48 -21.09 -10.05
C GLU A 328 -0.65 -20.08 -10.31
N GLU A 329 -1.32 -19.57 -9.28
CA GLU A 329 -2.37 -18.55 -9.45
C GLU A 329 -1.76 -17.18 -9.72
N ILE A 330 -0.64 -16.86 -9.05
CA ILE A 330 0.08 -15.60 -9.26
C ILE A 330 0.63 -15.53 -10.69
N ASP A 331 1.09 -16.65 -11.24
CA ASP A 331 1.56 -16.69 -12.62
C ASP A 331 0.44 -16.39 -13.62
N ILE A 332 -0.73 -17.00 -13.46
CA ILE A 332 -1.91 -16.74 -14.30
C ILE A 332 -2.30 -15.27 -14.18
N GLU A 333 -2.28 -14.73 -12.97
CA GLU A 333 -2.64 -13.35 -12.68
C GLU A 333 -1.67 -12.35 -13.32
N ILE A 334 -0.34 -12.58 -13.26
CA ILE A 334 0.62 -11.71 -13.94
C ILE A 334 0.37 -11.71 -15.45
N PHE A 335 0.14 -12.88 -16.06
CA PHE A 335 -0.14 -12.97 -17.50
C PHE A 335 -1.50 -12.37 -17.88
N SER A 336 -2.50 -12.43 -16.99
CA SER A 336 -3.79 -11.75 -17.18
C SER A 336 -3.61 -10.23 -17.21
N LEU A 337 -2.78 -9.69 -16.31
CA LEU A 337 -2.45 -8.27 -16.25
C LEU A 337 -1.65 -7.78 -17.47
N LEU A 338 -0.74 -8.60 -18.01
CA LEU A 338 0.01 -8.30 -19.26
C LEU A 338 -0.88 -8.28 -20.50
N SER A 339 -2.03 -8.96 -20.45
CA SER A 339 -3.00 -9.04 -21.54
C SER A 339 -4.26 -8.20 -21.27
N HIS A 340 -4.21 -7.35 -20.25
CA HIS A 340 -5.35 -6.56 -19.80
C HIS A 340 -5.73 -5.48 -20.84
N SER A 341 -7.03 -5.18 -20.97
CA SER A 341 -7.55 -4.23 -21.95
C SER A 341 -7.29 -2.76 -21.62
N ASP A 342 -7.18 -2.42 -20.33
CA ASP A 342 -6.78 -1.08 -19.87
C ASP A 342 -5.27 -0.84 -20.12
N PRO A 343 -4.91 0.19 -20.92
CA PRO A 343 -3.51 0.46 -21.26
C PRO A 343 -2.60 0.78 -20.07
N ASN A 344 -3.14 1.36 -18.99
CA ASN A 344 -2.35 1.69 -17.81
C ASN A 344 -2.03 0.44 -17.00
N VAL A 345 -2.98 -0.50 -16.88
CA VAL A 345 -2.71 -1.81 -16.29
C VAL A 345 -1.67 -2.53 -17.13
N GLN A 346 -1.88 -2.60 -18.45
CA GLN A 346 -1.01 -3.37 -19.33
C GLN A 346 0.43 -2.83 -19.35
N SER A 347 0.62 -1.53 -19.61
CA SER A 347 1.94 -0.89 -19.65
C SER A 347 2.70 -0.98 -18.33
N LYS A 348 2.02 -0.80 -17.19
CA LYS A 348 2.67 -0.94 -15.87
C LYS A 348 3.00 -2.38 -15.53
N SER A 349 2.17 -3.34 -15.97
CA SER A 349 2.45 -4.77 -15.80
C SER A 349 3.68 -5.21 -16.58
N PHE A 350 3.84 -4.70 -17.82
CA PHE A 350 5.08 -4.90 -18.58
C PHE A 350 6.28 -4.34 -17.82
N ARG A 351 6.22 -3.08 -17.36
CA ARG A 351 7.32 -2.45 -16.61
C ARG A 351 7.65 -3.22 -15.33
N LEU A 352 6.64 -3.64 -14.58
CA LEU A 352 6.81 -4.44 -13.37
C LEU A 352 7.58 -5.73 -13.68
N LEU A 353 7.14 -6.48 -14.69
CA LEU A 353 7.83 -7.70 -15.13
C LEU A 353 9.27 -7.41 -15.57
N GLY A 354 9.49 -6.32 -16.31
CA GLY A 354 10.82 -5.89 -16.74
C GLY A 354 11.75 -5.66 -15.55
N TYR A 355 11.33 -4.88 -14.56
CA TYR A 355 12.12 -4.64 -13.34
C TYR A 355 12.35 -5.92 -12.53
N LEU A 356 11.33 -6.77 -12.38
CA LEU A 356 11.47 -8.04 -11.68
C LEU A 356 12.49 -8.95 -12.36
N MET A 357 12.47 -9.03 -13.71
CA MET A 357 13.48 -9.78 -14.46
C MET A 357 14.88 -9.21 -14.28
N THR A 358 15.04 -7.89 -14.17
CA THR A 358 16.35 -7.27 -13.92
C THR A 358 16.89 -7.63 -12.55
N HIS A 359 16.03 -7.67 -11.52
CA HIS A 359 16.46 -7.75 -10.12
C HIS A 359 16.37 -9.13 -9.48
N SER A 360 15.56 -10.05 -10.02
CA SER A 360 15.34 -11.39 -9.44
C SER A 360 15.66 -12.50 -10.42
N GLU A 361 16.64 -13.33 -10.07
CA GLU A 361 16.93 -14.56 -10.81
C GLU A 361 15.79 -15.58 -10.71
N ASN A 362 15.21 -15.73 -9.52
CA ASN A 362 14.14 -16.70 -9.35
C ASN A 362 12.88 -16.34 -10.15
N VAL A 363 12.56 -15.05 -10.34
CA VAL A 363 11.49 -14.65 -11.26
C VAL A 363 11.85 -15.04 -12.70
N ARG A 364 13.09 -14.82 -13.14
CA ARG A 364 13.54 -15.24 -14.48
C ARG A 364 13.39 -16.75 -14.68
N GLU A 365 13.80 -17.53 -13.69
CA GLU A 365 13.82 -18.99 -13.75
C GLU A 365 12.44 -19.63 -13.64
N ARG A 366 11.62 -19.17 -12.69
CA ARG A 366 10.37 -19.84 -12.32
C ARG A 366 9.16 -19.27 -13.05
N LEU A 367 9.13 -17.96 -13.31
CA LEU A 367 7.98 -17.31 -13.96
C LEU A 367 8.19 -17.15 -15.47
N VAL A 368 9.35 -16.65 -15.86
CA VAL A 368 9.58 -16.18 -17.24
C VAL A 368 10.06 -17.30 -18.17
N ARG A 369 11.11 -18.03 -17.79
CA ARG A 369 11.72 -19.06 -18.65
C ARG A 369 10.71 -20.12 -19.13
N PRO A 370 9.83 -20.68 -18.28
CA PRO A 370 8.86 -21.69 -18.69
C PRO A 370 7.83 -21.17 -19.71
N ARG A 371 7.59 -19.86 -19.73
CA ARG A 371 6.57 -19.20 -20.55
C ARG A 371 7.16 -18.24 -21.59
N SER A 372 8.47 -18.33 -21.84
CA SER A 372 9.21 -17.37 -22.67
C SER A 372 8.63 -17.23 -24.07
N ALA A 373 8.19 -18.33 -24.72
CA ALA A 373 7.56 -18.27 -26.03
C ALA A 373 6.23 -17.49 -26.03
N GLY A 374 5.36 -17.76 -25.06
CA GLY A 374 4.10 -17.02 -24.91
C GLY A 374 4.33 -15.55 -24.58
N LEU A 375 5.29 -15.27 -23.68
CA LEU A 375 5.69 -13.91 -23.32
C LEU A 375 6.27 -13.14 -24.52
N TRP A 376 7.12 -13.77 -25.34
CA TRP A 376 7.64 -13.16 -26.57
C TRP A 376 6.52 -12.77 -27.54
N ASN A 377 5.49 -13.62 -27.69
CA ASN A 377 4.33 -13.30 -28.53
C ASN A 377 3.56 -12.09 -27.99
N ILE A 378 3.26 -12.08 -26.69
CA ILE A 378 2.57 -10.96 -26.03
C ILE A 378 3.37 -9.66 -26.19
N LEU A 379 4.68 -9.71 -25.91
CA LEU A 379 5.57 -8.55 -26.03
C LEU A 379 5.67 -8.05 -27.48
N THR A 380 5.78 -8.95 -28.46
CA THR A 380 5.86 -8.58 -29.89
C THR A 380 4.57 -7.89 -30.36
N GLN A 381 3.41 -8.37 -29.91
CA GLN A 381 2.13 -7.71 -30.18
C GLN A 381 2.07 -6.34 -29.52
N ALA A 382 2.46 -6.25 -28.25
CA ALA A 382 2.44 -5.00 -27.48
C ALA A 382 3.45 -3.95 -28.00
N SER A 383 4.61 -4.34 -28.52
CA SER A 383 5.57 -3.41 -29.14
C SER A 383 5.01 -2.72 -30.39
N ASN A 384 4.05 -3.33 -31.08
CA ASN A 384 3.37 -2.74 -32.24
C ASN A 384 2.06 -2.02 -31.86
N HIS A 385 1.77 -1.86 -30.56
CA HIS A 385 0.54 -1.25 -30.09
C HIS A 385 0.53 0.27 -30.38
N PRO A 386 -0.62 0.87 -30.77
CA PRO A 386 -0.70 2.31 -31.07
C PRO A 386 -0.48 3.22 -29.85
N ASP A 387 -0.76 2.71 -28.65
CA ASP A 387 -0.47 3.42 -27.40
C ASP A 387 1.03 3.35 -27.09
N THR A 388 1.69 4.51 -27.08
CA THR A 388 3.13 4.64 -26.85
C THR A 388 3.54 4.16 -25.46
N SER A 389 2.68 4.27 -24.45
CA SER A 389 2.99 3.80 -23.11
C SER A 389 3.12 2.28 -23.05
N ILE A 390 2.31 1.56 -23.81
CA ILE A 390 2.37 0.10 -23.94
C ILE A 390 3.59 -0.30 -24.77
N SER A 391 3.79 0.30 -25.95
CA SER A 391 4.88 -0.11 -26.84
C SER A 391 6.26 0.13 -26.19
N THR A 392 6.48 1.29 -25.57
CA THR A 392 7.73 1.58 -24.84
C THR A 392 7.93 0.65 -23.63
N ALA A 393 6.86 0.32 -22.90
CA ALA A 393 6.95 -0.63 -21.79
C ALA A 393 7.29 -2.05 -22.28
N ALA A 394 6.66 -2.49 -23.36
CA ALA A 394 6.92 -3.79 -23.98
C ALA A 394 8.34 -3.89 -24.56
N GLU A 395 8.84 -2.82 -25.19
CA GLU A 395 10.22 -2.73 -25.68
C GLU A 395 11.24 -2.81 -24.54
N PHE A 396 11.02 -2.06 -23.45
CA PHE A 396 11.84 -2.15 -22.24
C PHE A 396 11.90 -3.58 -21.72
N THR A 397 10.75 -4.22 -21.53
CA THR A 397 10.63 -5.58 -21.01
C THR A 397 11.23 -6.62 -21.96
N SER A 398 11.06 -6.44 -23.28
CA SER A 398 11.71 -7.26 -24.30
C SER A 398 13.23 -7.16 -24.26
N GLY A 399 13.75 -5.95 -24.06
CA GLY A 399 15.18 -5.71 -23.91
C GLY A 399 15.77 -6.40 -22.68
N GLN A 400 15.01 -6.47 -21.58
CA GLN A 400 15.41 -7.26 -20.41
C GLN A 400 15.35 -8.76 -20.71
N LEU A 401 14.28 -9.25 -21.33
CA LEU A 401 14.12 -10.66 -21.67
C LEU A 401 15.24 -11.17 -22.60
N GLN A 402 15.62 -10.38 -23.60
CA GLN A 402 16.65 -10.72 -24.59
C GLN A 402 18.03 -10.95 -23.96
N GLN A 403 18.34 -10.25 -22.86
CA GLN A 403 19.62 -10.42 -22.14
C GLN A 403 19.78 -11.82 -21.55
N PHE A 404 18.67 -12.52 -21.27
CA PHE A 404 18.68 -13.81 -20.57
C PHE A 404 18.19 -14.97 -21.45
N ILE A 405 17.31 -14.70 -22.40
CA ILE A 405 16.73 -15.69 -23.31
C ILE A 405 16.79 -15.10 -24.73
N PRO A 406 17.85 -15.42 -25.51
CA PRO A 406 17.95 -14.97 -26.89
C PRO A 406 16.72 -15.43 -27.67
N CYS A 407 16.06 -14.51 -28.37
CA CYS A 407 14.96 -14.86 -29.26
C CYS A 407 15.52 -15.71 -30.41
N ASN A 408 15.19 -17.01 -30.45
CA ASN A 408 15.47 -17.89 -31.58
C ASN A 408 14.61 -17.47 -32.77
N LYS A 409 14.98 -16.37 -33.44
CA LYS A 409 14.36 -15.94 -34.71
C LYS A 409 14.67 -16.89 -35.88
N SER A 410 15.38 -18.01 -35.64
CA SER A 410 15.86 -18.95 -36.66
C SER A 410 15.12 -20.30 -36.73
N ALA A 411 14.14 -20.59 -35.87
CA ALA A 411 13.38 -21.84 -35.92
C ALA A 411 12.08 -21.73 -36.75
N GLY A 412 12.16 -21.05 -37.90
CA GLY A 412 11.03 -20.78 -38.80
C GLY A 412 11.39 -21.07 -40.26
N SER A 413 11.91 -22.26 -40.53
CA SER A 413 12.06 -22.84 -41.88
C SER A 413 12.26 -24.36 -41.77
N GLU A 414 11.38 -25.07 -41.07
CA GLU A 414 11.18 -26.49 -41.34
C GLU A 414 9.80 -26.65 -41.96
N HIS A 415 9.84 -26.95 -43.26
CA HIS A 415 8.72 -27.37 -44.05
C HIS A 415 7.96 -28.50 -43.33
N PHE A 416 6.72 -28.24 -42.94
CA PHE A 416 5.73 -29.29 -42.83
C PHE A 416 5.45 -29.81 -44.25
N THR A 417 6.24 -30.79 -44.70
CA THR A 417 5.83 -31.68 -45.79
C THR A 417 4.70 -32.55 -45.28
N VAL A 418 3.48 -32.22 -45.68
CA VAL A 418 2.33 -33.12 -45.65
C VAL A 418 2.58 -34.17 -46.73
N SER A 419 2.94 -35.39 -46.33
CA SER A 419 2.90 -36.56 -47.21
C SER A 419 1.45 -36.98 -47.42
N GLN A 420 1.06 -37.08 -48.69
CA GLN A 420 -0.23 -37.59 -49.18
C GLN A 420 -0.43 -39.07 -48.89
#